data_AF-A0A914Y5H6-F1
#
_entry.id   AF-A0A914Y5H6-F1
#
_cell.length_a   1.000
_cell.length_b   1.000
_cell.length_c   1.000
_cell.angle_alpha   90.00
_cell.angle_beta   90.00
_cell.angle_gamma   90.00
#
_symmetry.space_group_name_H-M   'P 1'
#
loop_
_entity.id
_entity.type
_entity.pdbx_description
1 polymer ?
#
loop_
_entity_poly.entity_id
_entity_poly.type
_entity_poly.pdbx_seq_one_letter_code
_entity_poly.pdbx_strand_id
1 'polypeptide(L)'
;MDFDNSRRQIDVDLPKDVIQYIQYFKKMIDEQNVLDIQDLYEHGWAEISERYFTDKMWPDERVVEQIVGSESRLFIILYKELYYRDLYTRMSRGPSLAHRYDSYMNYQELFSEILSQHNQSPVNLKLPEIWLWDIIDEFVYQFQAFCLYKANPGKRSAEELEDLVEIENTQNAWNIYPVLNILYSLLTRSQINIQLKAIREGNDPDSVADEFGRSELYFRLGYFSLIGLLRTHVLLGDYHQALQTVEYLDMDPKGKLSGNMFKYIVLFYV
;
A
#
# COMPACT_ATOMS: atom_id res chain seq x y z
N MET A 1 4.11 -7.70 -48.74
CA MET A 1 3.07 -7.36 -47.75
C MET A 1 3.79 -7.30 -46.43
N ASP A 2 4.44 -6.16 -46.22
CA ASP A 2 5.28 -5.92 -45.06
C ASP A 2 4.39 -5.56 -43.89
N PHE A 3 4.48 -6.37 -42.83
CA PHE A 3 3.90 -6.06 -41.54
C PHE A 3 4.66 -4.88 -40.96
N ASP A 4 4.11 -3.69 -41.14
CA ASP A 4 4.57 -2.46 -40.51
C ASP A 4 4.39 -2.59 -38.99
N ASN A 5 5.49 -2.98 -38.36
CA ASN A 5 5.68 -2.99 -36.92
C ASN A 5 5.86 -1.56 -36.44
N SER A 6 4.76 -0.80 -36.40
CA SER A 6 4.72 0.53 -35.80
C SER A 6 4.85 0.41 -34.28
N ARG A 7 6.05 0.07 -33.79
CA ARG A 7 6.47 0.40 -32.43
C ARG A 7 6.40 1.92 -32.35
N ARG A 8 5.35 2.45 -31.69
CA ARG A 8 5.33 3.85 -31.26
C ARG A 8 6.62 4.09 -30.49
N GLN A 9 7.57 4.79 -31.11
CA GLN A 9 8.79 5.18 -30.45
C GLN A 9 8.37 6.28 -29.47
N ILE A 10 8.14 5.87 -28.24
CA ILE A 10 7.85 6.76 -27.12
C ILE A 10 9.09 7.64 -26.97
N ASP A 11 9.01 8.90 -27.40
CA ASP A 11 10.09 9.89 -27.32
C ASP A 11 10.17 10.46 -25.90
N VAL A 12 10.42 9.55 -24.95
CA VAL A 12 10.62 9.86 -23.54
C VAL A 12 12.12 9.82 -23.29
N ASP A 13 12.67 10.92 -22.80
CA ASP A 13 14.09 11.06 -22.42
C ASP A 13 14.39 10.27 -21.14
N LEU A 14 14.30 8.94 -21.23
CA LEU A 14 14.65 8.00 -20.17
C LEU A 14 15.56 6.90 -20.71
N PRO A 15 16.48 6.38 -19.87
CA PRO A 15 17.28 5.22 -20.23
C PRO A 15 16.40 4.04 -20.64
N LYS A 16 16.81 3.32 -21.69
CA LYS A 16 16.06 2.14 -22.20
C LYS A 16 15.80 1.10 -21.12
N ASP A 17 16.77 0.88 -20.24
CA ASP A 17 16.67 -0.07 -19.12
C ASP A 17 15.52 0.31 -18.16
N VAL A 18 15.31 1.61 -17.89
CA VAL A 18 14.19 2.09 -17.06
C VAL A 18 12.85 1.87 -17.77
N ILE A 19 12.77 2.19 -19.06
CA ILE A 19 11.54 1.98 -19.85
C ILE A 19 11.19 0.49 -19.89
N GLN A 20 12.18 -0.37 -20.15
CA GLN A 20 12.00 -1.82 -20.17
C GLN A 20 11.59 -2.37 -18.81
N TYR A 21 12.18 -1.87 -17.72
CA TYR A 21 11.79 -2.24 -16.37
C TYR A 21 10.33 -1.91 -16.09
N ILE A 22 9.89 -0.67 -16.36
CA ILE A 22 8.50 -0.23 -16.15
C ILE A 22 7.53 -1.07 -16.98
N GLN A 23 7.84 -1.33 -18.25
CA GLN A 23 7.01 -2.15 -19.14
C GLN A 23 6.94 -3.61 -18.68
N TYR A 24 8.07 -4.18 -18.27
CA TYR A 24 8.12 -5.55 -17.76
C TYR A 24 7.36 -5.68 -16.44
N PHE A 25 7.50 -4.71 -15.55
CA PHE A 25 6.82 -4.72 -14.27
C PHE A 25 5.31 -4.64 -14.43
N LYS A 26 4.83 -3.75 -15.30
CA LYS A 26 3.41 -3.68 -15.68
C LYS A 26 2.91 -5.00 -16.23
N LYS A 27 3.68 -5.62 -17.14
CA LYS A 27 3.35 -6.92 -17.71
C LYS A 27 3.22 -8.00 -16.64
N MET A 28 4.14 -8.07 -15.67
CA MET A 28 4.09 -9.06 -14.60
C MET A 28 2.88 -8.86 -13.68
N ILE A 29 2.49 -7.61 -13.42
CA ILE A 29 1.26 -7.27 -12.67
C ILE A 29 0.01 -7.71 -13.46
N ASP A 30 -0.05 -7.43 -14.76
CA ASP A 30 -1.17 -7.84 -15.62
C ASP A 30 -1.28 -9.38 -15.72
N GLU A 31 -0.14 -10.08 -15.78
CA GLU A 31 -0.05 -11.56 -15.81
C GLU A 31 -0.18 -12.20 -14.42
N GLN A 32 -0.27 -11.40 -13.35
CA GLN A 32 -0.38 -11.84 -11.95
C GLN A 32 0.76 -12.78 -11.50
N ASN A 33 1.97 -12.56 -12.02
CA ASN A 33 3.12 -13.38 -11.69
C ASN A 33 3.77 -12.90 -10.38
N VAL A 34 3.29 -13.41 -9.25
CA VAL A 34 3.69 -12.97 -7.90
C VAL A 34 5.19 -13.12 -7.65
N LEU A 35 5.83 -14.17 -8.20
CA LEU A 35 7.27 -14.40 -7.99
C LEU A 35 8.11 -13.32 -8.68
N ASP A 36 7.84 -13.06 -9.96
CA ASP A 36 8.53 -12.00 -10.69
C ASP A 36 8.20 -10.61 -10.14
N ILE A 37 6.94 -10.36 -9.71
CA ILE A 37 6.57 -9.10 -9.04
C ILE A 37 7.39 -8.93 -7.76
N GLN A 38 7.58 -9.99 -6.97
CA GLN A 38 8.37 -9.95 -5.74
C GLN A 38 9.85 -9.64 -6.05
N ASP A 39 10.45 -10.32 -7.02
CA ASP A 39 11.85 -10.07 -7.38
C ASP A 39 12.08 -8.64 -7.93
N LEU A 40 11.15 -8.15 -8.75
CA LEU A 40 11.18 -6.77 -9.24
C LEU A 40 11.03 -5.76 -8.10
N TYR A 41 10.15 -6.05 -7.14
CA TYR A 41 9.90 -5.19 -5.99
C TYR A 41 11.09 -5.14 -5.03
N GLU A 42 11.64 -6.30 -4.63
CA GLU A 42 12.71 -6.38 -3.62
C GLU A 42 14.09 -6.02 -4.19
N HIS A 43 14.39 -6.45 -5.43
CA HIS A 43 15.72 -6.32 -6.01
C HIS A 43 15.74 -5.37 -7.21
N GLY A 44 14.81 -5.53 -8.15
CA GLY A 44 14.80 -4.77 -9.40
C GLY A 44 14.64 -3.27 -9.19
N TRP A 45 13.76 -2.85 -8.28
CA TRP A 45 13.54 -1.44 -7.96
C TRP A 45 14.79 -0.80 -7.39
N ALA A 46 15.46 -1.47 -6.45
CA ALA A 46 16.70 -0.99 -5.84
C ALA A 46 17.83 -0.89 -6.87
N GLU A 47 18.01 -1.90 -7.72
CA GLU A 47 19.04 -1.93 -8.76
C GLU A 47 18.90 -0.76 -9.75
N ILE A 48 17.67 -0.54 -10.27
CA ILE A 48 17.41 0.56 -11.20
C ILE A 48 17.56 1.92 -10.49
N SER A 49 17.10 2.01 -9.24
CA SER A 49 17.21 3.20 -8.41
C SER A 49 18.66 3.62 -8.18
N GLU A 50 19.53 2.67 -7.82
CA GLU A 50 20.96 2.91 -7.60
C GLU A 50 21.68 3.29 -8.89
N ARG A 51 21.32 2.66 -10.01
CA ARG A 51 22.00 2.85 -11.29
C ARG A 51 21.64 4.15 -12.01
N TYR A 52 20.39 4.60 -11.90
CA TYR A 52 19.89 5.73 -12.68
C TYR A 52 19.32 6.88 -11.85
N PHE A 53 18.94 6.65 -10.60
CA PHE A 53 18.19 7.61 -9.78
C PHE A 53 18.88 7.89 -8.45
N THR A 54 20.21 7.91 -8.40
CA THR A 54 20.96 8.24 -7.17
C THR A 54 20.71 9.69 -6.73
N ASP A 55 20.84 10.63 -7.67
CA ASP A 55 20.73 12.08 -7.41
C ASP A 55 19.44 12.72 -7.97
N LYS A 56 18.57 11.91 -8.58
CA LYS A 56 17.31 12.38 -9.18
C LYS A 56 16.16 11.45 -8.82
N MET A 57 14.95 12.00 -8.79
CA MET A 57 13.74 11.21 -8.55
C MET A 57 13.36 10.36 -9.77
N TRP A 58 12.62 9.29 -9.50
CA TRP A 58 11.92 8.51 -10.50
C TRP A 58 10.98 9.39 -11.36
N PRO A 59 10.67 9.01 -12.61
CA PRO A 59 9.83 9.79 -13.50
C PRO A 59 8.42 10.05 -12.94
N ASP A 60 7.84 11.20 -13.31
CA ASP A 60 6.47 11.55 -12.93
C ASP A 60 5.43 10.61 -13.53
N GLU A 61 4.25 10.52 -12.91
CA GLU A 61 3.13 9.68 -13.35
C GLU A 61 2.81 9.87 -14.84
N ARG A 62 2.85 11.11 -15.35
CA ARG A 62 2.53 11.43 -16.75
C ARG A 62 3.52 10.82 -17.73
N VAL A 63 4.78 10.69 -17.33
CA VAL A 63 5.83 10.07 -18.15
C VAL A 63 5.64 8.56 -18.15
N VAL A 64 5.31 7.98 -17.00
CA VAL A 64 5.02 6.55 -16.89
C VAL A 64 3.77 6.18 -17.68
N GLU A 65 2.71 6.99 -17.64
CA GLU A 65 1.50 6.81 -18.44
C GLU A 65 1.78 6.76 -19.95
N GLN A 66 2.75 7.53 -20.45
CA GLN A 66 3.17 7.46 -21.86
C GLN A 66 3.87 6.13 -22.19
N ILE A 67 4.50 5.49 -21.21
CA ILE A 67 5.21 4.22 -21.36
C ILE A 67 4.25 3.02 -21.31
N VAL A 68 3.32 3.02 -20.36
CA VAL A 68 2.42 1.88 -20.10
C VAL A 68 1.04 2.03 -20.74
N GLY A 69 0.67 3.22 -21.16
CA GLY A 69 -0.65 3.57 -21.69
C GLY A 69 -1.62 4.03 -20.61
N SER A 70 -2.48 5.00 -20.95
CA SER A 70 -3.43 5.68 -20.05
C SER A 70 -4.53 4.78 -19.47
N GLU A 71 -4.75 3.59 -20.03
CA GLU A 71 -5.72 2.60 -19.52
C GLU A 71 -5.21 1.90 -18.23
N SER A 72 -3.93 2.09 -17.87
CA SER A 72 -3.25 1.31 -16.82
C SER A 72 -3.35 1.93 -15.43
N ARG A 73 -4.53 2.42 -15.05
CA ARG A 73 -4.72 3.22 -13.82
C ARG A 73 -4.22 2.52 -12.56
N LEU A 74 -4.55 1.24 -12.37
CA LEU A 74 -4.12 0.47 -11.19
C LEU A 74 -2.59 0.36 -11.10
N PHE A 75 -1.90 0.16 -12.23
CA PHE A 75 -0.44 0.13 -12.26
C PHE A 75 0.15 1.51 -11.90
N ILE A 76 -0.46 2.60 -12.38
CA ILE A 76 0.00 3.96 -12.03
C ILE A 76 -0.14 4.22 -10.53
N ILE A 77 -1.23 3.81 -9.90
CA ILE A 77 -1.42 3.95 -8.45
C ILE A 77 -0.35 3.16 -7.67
N LEU A 78 -0.05 1.92 -8.09
CA LEU A 78 1.00 1.10 -7.48
C LEU A 78 2.41 1.68 -7.72
N TYR A 79 2.67 2.23 -8.91
CA TYR A 79 3.91 2.93 -9.21
C TYR A 79 4.10 4.16 -8.31
N LYS A 80 3.05 4.96 -8.15
CA LYS A 80 3.06 6.14 -7.27
C LYS A 80 3.33 5.76 -5.82
N GLU A 81 2.80 4.63 -5.37
CA GLU A 81 3.08 4.12 -4.02
C GLU A 81 4.59 3.89 -3.83
N LEU A 82 5.25 3.20 -4.77
CA LEU A 82 6.70 3.00 -4.76
C LEU A 82 7.49 4.31 -4.86
N TYR A 83 7.03 5.22 -5.73
CA TYR A 83 7.63 6.54 -5.90
C TYR A 83 7.63 7.32 -4.59
N TYR A 84 6.49 7.41 -3.90
CA TYR A 84 6.41 8.11 -2.63
C TYR A 84 7.22 7.42 -1.56
N ARG A 85 7.17 6.09 -1.47
CA ARG A 85 7.99 5.33 -0.52
C ARG A 85 9.49 5.62 -0.68
N ASP A 86 10.01 5.56 -1.90
CA ASP A 86 11.40 5.92 -2.20
C ASP A 86 11.69 7.38 -1.79
N LEU A 87 10.77 8.31 -2.07
CA LEU A 87 10.87 9.70 -1.64
C LEU A 87 10.95 9.85 -0.10
N TYR A 88 10.15 9.10 0.65
CA TYR A 88 10.19 9.09 2.12
C TYR A 88 11.53 8.56 2.66
N THR A 89 12.14 7.57 2.01
CA THR A 89 13.45 7.04 2.45
C THR A 89 14.62 7.98 2.17
N ARG A 90 14.54 8.76 1.08
CA ARG A 90 15.65 9.62 0.63
C ARG A 90 15.68 10.99 1.29
N MET A 91 14.53 11.54 1.65
CA MET A 91 14.45 12.88 2.22
C MET A 91 14.85 12.88 3.71
N SER A 92 16.10 13.23 4.02
CA SER A 92 16.61 13.29 5.41
C SER A 92 15.87 14.27 6.32
N ARG A 93 15.16 15.25 5.76
CA ARG A 93 14.29 16.20 6.49
C ARG A 93 12.81 15.81 6.46
N GLY A 94 12.49 14.66 5.87
CA GLY A 94 11.13 14.20 5.59
C GLY A 94 10.51 14.87 4.36
N PRO A 95 9.43 14.29 3.82
CA PRO A 95 8.69 14.87 2.69
C PRO A 95 8.01 16.19 3.05
N SER A 96 7.88 17.05 2.03
CA SER A 96 7.08 18.28 2.09
C SER A 96 5.60 17.96 2.36
N LEU A 97 4.85 18.95 2.84
CA LEU A 97 3.43 18.79 3.12
C LEU A 97 2.63 18.40 1.87
N ALA A 98 2.97 18.96 0.70
CA ALA A 98 2.39 18.57 -0.59
C ALA A 98 2.65 17.08 -0.90
N HIS A 99 3.89 16.61 -0.79
CA HIS A 99 4.19 15.18 -1.03
C HIS A 99 3.49 14.24 -0.05
N ARG A 100 3.31 14.67 1.22
CA ARG A 100 2.53 13.91 2.19
C ARG A 100 1.07 13.82 1.78
N TYR A 101 0.51 14.91 1.27
CA TYR A 101 -0.87 14.97 0.80
C TYR A 101 -1.06 14.07 -0.42
N ASP A 102 -0.21 14.20 -1.42
CA ASP A 102 -0.33 13.43 -2.66
C ASP A 102 -0.13 11.93 -2.40
N SER A 103 0.79 11.56 -1.51
CA SER A 103 0.98 10.17 -1.08
C SER A 103 -0.26 9.63 -0.36
N TYR A 104 -0.83 10.40 0.58
CA TYR A 104 -2.07 10.01 1.26
C TYR A 104 -3.25 9.86 0.29
N MET A 105 -3.40 10.78 -0.67
CA MET A 105 -4.42 10.68 -1.72
C MET A 105 -4.21 9.45 -2.60
N ASN A 106 -2.96 9.09 -2.93
CA ASN A 106 -2.66 7.88 -3.67
C ASN A 106 -3.12 6.61 -2.93
N TYR A 107 -2.92 6.54 -1.61
CA TYR A 107 -3.46 5.45 -0.80
C TYR A 107 -4.99 5.45 -0.76
N GLN A 108 -5.64 6.61 -0.63
CA GLN A 108 -7.10 6.71 -0.72
C GLN A 108 -7.60 6.16 -2.05
N GLU A 109 -6.93 6.50 -3.15
CA GLU A 109 -7.26 6.02 -4.49
C GLU A 109 -7.07 4.50 -4.60
N LEU A 110 -5.93 3.97 -4.12
CA LEU A 110 -5.65 2.54 -4.09
C LEU A 110 -6.73 1.76 -3.33
N PHE A 111 -7.05 2.18 -2.11
CA PHE A 111 -8.08 1.52 -1.31
C PHE A 111 -9.47 1.71 -1.90
N SER A 112 -9.77 2.84 -2.55
CA SER A 112 -11.02 3.04 -3.26
C SER A 112 -11.18 2.06 -4.43
N GLU A 113 -10.12 1.82 -5.21
CA GLU A 113 -10.13 0.83 -6.29
C GLU A 113 -10.33 -0.60 -5.75
N ILE A 114 -9.65 -0.95 -4.65
CA ILE A 114 -9.78 -2.27 -3.98
C ILE A 114 -11.16 -2.43 -3.31
N LEU A 115 -11.69 -1.38 -2.69
CA LEU A 115 -12.92 -1.38 -1.91
C LEU A 115 -14.12 -0.84 -2.69
N SER A 116 -14.01 -0.60 -3.99
CA SER A 116 -15.11 -0.05 -4.78
C SER A 116 -16.34 -0.94 -4.67
N GLN A 117 -17.46 -0.35 -4.23
CA GLN A 117 -18.73 -1.05 -4.01
C GLN A 117 -19.40 -1.48 -5.32
N HIS A 118 -18.93 -0.96 -6.46
CA HIS A 118 -19.45 -1.30 -7.79
C HIS A 118 -18.87 -2.60 -8.35
N ASN A 119 -17.78 -3.09 -7.77
CA ASN A 119 -17.16 -4.34 -8.21
C ASN A 119 -17.97 -5.52 -7.64
N GLN A 120 -18.70 -6.22 -8.51
CA GLN A 120 -19.44 -7.44 -8.15
C GLN A 120 -18.51 -8.62 -7.86
N SER A 121 -17.24 -8.53 -8.26
CA SER A 121 -16.20 -9.53 -8.06
C SER A 121 -14.94 -8.90 -7.43
N PRO A 122 -14.06 -9.70 -6.81
CA PRO A 122 -12.75 -9.25 -6.32
C PRO A 122 -11.93 -8.59 -7.42
N VAL A 123 -11.14 -7.57 -7.06
CA VAL A 123 -10.16 -6.98 -7.98
C VAL A 123 -9.19 -8.08 -8.43
N ASN A 124 -8.98 -8.19 -9.73
CA ASN A 124 -8.09 -9.19 -10.32
C ASN A 124 -6.63 -8.76 -10.18
N LEU A 125 -6.12 -8.70 -8.95
CA LEU A 125 -4.77 -8.29 -8.61
C LEU A 125 -4.16 -9.30 -7.63
N LYS A 126 -2.93 -9.74 -7.90
CA LYS A 126 -2.13 -10.54 -6.97
C LYS A 126 -0.80 -9.85 -6.75
N LEU A 127 -0.51 -9.56 -5.49
CA LEU A 127 0.73 -8.93 -5.07
C LEU A 127 1.44 -9.80 -4.02
N PRO A 128 2.77 -9.71 -3.94
CA PRO A 128 3.55 -10.36 -2.89
C PRO A 128 3.11 -9.93 -1.49
N GLU A 129 3.18 -10.87 -0.53
CA GLU A 129 2.80 -10.60 0.87
C GLU A 129 3.57 -9.42 1.48
N ILE A 130 4.87 -9.30 1.16
CA ILE A 130 5.75 -8.23 1.63
C ILE A 130 5.22 -6.87 1.18
N TRP A 131 4.86 -6.73 -0.10
CA TRP A 131 4.38 -5.46 -0.64
C TRP A 131 3.01 -5.09 -0.07
N LEU A 132 2.11 -6.07 0.11
CA LEU A 132 0.81 -5.85 0.75
C LEU A 132 0.94 -5.42 2.21
N TRP A 133 1.86 -6.04 2.95
CA TRP A 133 2.18 -5.62 4.32
C TRP A 133 2.64 -4.18 4.34
N ASP A 134 3.61 -3.85 3.50
CA ASP A 134 4.18 -2.52 3.54
C ASP A 134 3.19 -1.43 3.08
N ILE A 135 2.25 -1.73 2.17
CA ILE A 135 1.17 -0.79 1.80
C ILE A 135 0.34 -0.42 3.03
N ILE A 136 -0.04 -1.42 3.85
CA ILE A 136 -0.83 -1.18 5.06
C ILE A 136 0.02 -0.49 6.13
N ASP A 137 1.26 -0.94 6.32
CA ASP A 137 2.18 -0.40 7.32
C ASP A 137 2.51 1.07 7.02
N GLU A 138 2.89 1.39 5.78
CA GLU A 138 3.18 2.76 5.35
C GLU A 138 1.94 3.65 5.46
N PHE A 139 0.75 3.16 5.08
CA PHE A 139 -0.50 3.93 5.24
C PHE A 139 -0.77 4.31 6.70
N VAL A 140 -0.62 3.36 7.63
CA VAL A 140 -0.78 3.62 9.07
C VAL A 140 0.36 4.52 9.57
N TYR A 141 1.60 4.27 9.15
CA TYR A 141 2.76 5.07 9.54
C TYR A 141 2.61 6.53 9.12
N GLN A 142 2.16 6.83 7.90
CA GLN A 142 1.94 8.20 7.44
C GLN A 142 0.92 8.94 8.30
N PHE A 143 -0.16 8.26 8.69
CA PHE A 143 -1.13 8.82 9.63
C PHE A 143 -0.49 9.10 11.00
N GLN A 144 0.27 8.15 11.56
CA GLN A 144 0.96 8.33 12.84
C GLN A 144 1.99 9.47 12.79
N ALA A 145 2.80 9.51 11.74
CA ALA A 145 3.81 10.54 11.51
C ALA A 145 3.16 11.92 11.39
N PHE A 146 2.00 12.01 10.74
CA PHE A 146 1.24 13.26 10.66
C PHE A 146 0.66 13.67 12.02
N CYS A 147 0.09 12.74 12.80
CA CYS A 147 -0.36 13.04 14.17
C CYS A 147 0.78 13.56 15.04
N LEU A 148 1.97 12.95 14.97
CA LEU A 148 3.17 13.41 15.68
C LEU A 148 3.66 14.77 15.18
N TYR A 149 3.60 15.00 13.87
CA TYR A 149 3.91 16.29 13.27
C TYR A 149 2.94 17.37 13.80
N LYS A 150 1.64 17.05 13.91
CA LYS A 150 0.58 17.91 14.48
C LYS A 150 0.70 18.11 16.01
N ALA A 151 1.24 17.16 16.74
CA ALA A 151 1.48 17.29 18.17
C ALA A 151 2.72 18.13 18.52
N ASN A 152 3.68 18.28 17.59
CA ASN A 152 4.95 18.97 17.83
C ASN A 152 5.07 20.30 17.08
N PRO A 153 4.57 21.43 17.63
CA PRO A 153 4.67 22.74 17.00
C PRO A 153 6.11 23.24 16.82
N GLY A 154 7.07 22.76 17.63
CA GLY A 154 8.48 23.15 17.53
C GLY A 154 9.24 22.63 16.30
N LYS A 155 8.60 21.80 15.47
CA LYS A 155 9.15 21.32 14.19
C LYS A 155 8.63 22.10 12.97
N ARG A 156 7.84 23.17 13.17
CA ARG A 156 7.14 23.88 12.08
C ARG A 156 7.66 25.30 11.92
N SER A 157 7.74 25.73 10.67
CA SER A 157 7.78 27.15 10.30
C SER A 157 6.38 27.78 10.34
N ALA A 158 6.29 29.10 10.33
CA ALA A 158 5.02 29.82 10.31
C ALA A 158 4.21 29.60 9.01
N GLU A 159 4.91 29.44 7.89
CA GLU A 159 4.33 29.18 6.56
C GLU A 159 3.69 27.79 6.49
N GLU A 160 4.38 26.75 6.99
CA GLU A 160 3.82 25.39 7.07
C GLU A 160 2.61 25.28 8.01
N LEU A 161 2.46 26.20 8.97
CA LEU A 161 1.31 26.23 9.86
C LEU A 161 0.05 26.73 9.14
N GLU A 162 0.20 27.73 8.27
CA GLU A 162 -0.90 28.24 7.45
C GLU A 162 -1.36 27.19 6.43
N ASP A 163 -0.42 26.55 5.73
CA ASP A 163 -0.72 25.47 4.77
C ASP A 163 -1.43 24.28 5.44
N LEU A 164 -1.03 23.91 6.66
CA LEU A 164 -1.70 22.83 7.42
C LEU A 164 -3.14 23.16 7.74
N VAL A 165 -3.41 24.40 8.18
CA VAL A 165 -4.76 24.85 8.52
C VAL A 165 -5.62 24.90 7.26
N GLU A 166 -5.06 25.31 6.13
CA GLU A 166 -5.77 25.32 4.84
C GLU A 166 -6.14 23.90 4.38
N ILE A 167 -5.21 22.94 4.43
CA ILE A 167 -5.48 21.57 4.01
C ILE A 167 -6.45 20.86 4.97
N GLU A 168 -6.35 21.08 6.28
CA GLU A 168 -7.27 20.51 7.26
C GLU A 168 -8.71 21.02 7.07
N ASN A 169 -8.87 22.33 6.85
CA ASN A 169 -10.19 22.95 6.68
C ASN A 169 -10.82 22.67 5.30
N THR A 170 -10.00 22.53 4.26
CA THR A 170 -10.50 22.46 2.87
C THR A 170 -10.65 21.02 2.38
N GLN A 171 -9.79 20.09 2.83
CA GLN A 171 -9.65 18.76 2.21
C GLN A 171 -9.89 17.58 3.17
N ASN A 172 -10.16 17.82 4.46
CA ASN A 172 -10.41 16.79 5.49
C ASN A 172 -9.37 15.66 5.48
N ALA A 173 -8.13 15.99 5.09
CA ALA A 173 -7.03 15.03 4.99
C ALA A 173 -6.51 14.68 6.39
N TRP A 174 -6.03 13.44 6.54
CA TRP A 174 -5.47 12.92 7.79
C TRP A 174 -6.41 12.97 9.00
N ASN A 175 -7.72 12.94 8.73
CA ASN A 175 -8.71 12.64 9.75
C ASN A 175 -8.65 11.14 10.08
N ILE A 176 -8.79 10.81 11.36
CA ILE A 176 -8.76 9.43 11.82
C ILE A 176 -9.93 8.60 11.31
N TYR A 177 -11.09 9.23 11.09
CA TYR A 177 -12.29 8.54 10.65
C TYR A 177 -12.11 7.87 9.28
N PRO A 178 -11.62 8.55 8.21
CA PRO A 178 -11.27 7.92 6.95
C PRO A 178 -10.31 6.73 7.08
N VAL A 179 -9.24 6.88 7.88
CA VAL A 179 -8.22 5.84 8.08
C VAL A 179 -8.84 4.59 8.72
N LEU A 180 -9.56 4.77 9.83
CA LEU A 180 -10.27 3.68 10.50
C LEU A 180 -11.32 3.07 9.57
N ASN A 181 -12.07 3.89 8.84
CA ASN A 181 -13.11 3.43 7.93
C ASN A 181 -12.54 2.52 6.83
N ILE A 182 -11.39 2.86 6.25
CA ILE A 182 -10.71 2.01 5.25
C ILE A 182 -10.29 0.69 5.88
N LEU A 183 -9.62 0.73 7.03
CA LEU A 183 -9.15 -0.48 7.70
C LEU A 183 -10.33 -1.41 8.09
N TYR A 184 -11.39 -0.87 8.69
CA TYR A 184 -12.60 -1.62 9.02
C TYR A 184 -13.35 -2.12 7.77
N SER A 185 -13.33 -1.36 6.67
CA SER A 185 -13.90 -1.80 5.40
C SER A 185 -13.13 -2.98 4.81
N LEU A 186 -11.80 -2.99 4.92
CA LEU A 186 -10.97 -4.13 4.52
C LEU A 186 -11.27 -5.36 5.39
N LEU A 187 -11.42 -5.21 6.71
CA LEU A 187 -11.83 -6.29 7.61
C LEU A 187 -13.20 -6.87 7.23
N THR A 188 -14.16 -6.00 6.98
CA THR A 188 -15.54 -6.40 6.65
C THR A 188 -15.59 -7.11 5.31
N ARG A 189 -14.91 -6.56 4.29
CA ARG A 189 -14.90 -7.13 2.94
C ARG A 189 -14.09 -8.42 2.83
N SER A 190 -13.02 -8.55 3.61
CA SER A 190 -12.23 -9.79 3.70
C SER A 190 -12.88 -10.86 4.58
N GLN A 191 -13.82 -10.50 5.44
CA GLN A 191 -14.42 -11.40 6.43
C GLN A 191 -13.38 -12.11 7.33
N ILE A 192 -12.22 -11.48 7.52
CA ILE A 192 -11.03 -12.13 8.10
C ILE A 192 -11.28 -12.73 9.48
N ASN A 193 -12.08 -12.09 10.33
CA ASN A 193 -12.38 -12.58 11.68
C ASN A 193 -13.09 -13.94 11.67
N ILE A 194 -14.02 -14.14 10.73
CA ILE A 194 -14.78 -15.39 10.59
C ILE A 194 -13.84 -16.49 10.06
N GLN A 195 -12.99 -16.14 9.10
CA GLN A 195 -12.00 -17.06 8.55
C GLN A 195 -10.97 -17.50 9.60
N LEU A 196 -10.41 -16.56 10.37
CA LEU A 196 -9.46 -16.86 11.45
C LEU A 196 -10.08 -17.73 12.54
N LYS A 197 -11.35 -17.49 12.89
CA LYS A 197 -12.09 -18.35 13.82
C LYS A 197 -12.25 -19.77 13.27
N ALA A 198 -12.62 -19.92 11.99
CA ALA A 198 -12.72 -21.24 11.35
C ALA A 198 -11.38 -21.98 11.37
N ILE A 199 -10.27 -21.30 11.05
CA ILE A 199 -8.92 -21.86 11.10
C ILE A 199 -8.56 -22.34 12.51
N ARG A 200 -8.89 -21.56 13.55
CA ARG A 200 -8.65 -21.92 14.95
C ARG A 200 -9.44 -23.16 15.39
N GLU A 201 -10.65 -23.33 14.85
CA GLU A 201 -11.50 -24.49 15.08
C GLU A 201 -11.11 -25.71 14.21
N GLY A 202 -10.12 -25.56 13.31
CA GLY A 202 -9.67 -26.60 12.40
C GLY A 202 -10.56 -26.79 11.17
N ASN A 203 -11.47 -25.84 10.92
CA ASN A 203 -12.35 -25.79 9.77
C ASN A 203 -11.68 -25.08 8.58
N ASP A 204 -12.22 -25.33 7.38
CA ASP A 204 -11.74 -24.69 6.14
C ASP A 204 -12.20 -23.22 6.07
N PRO A 205 -11.29 -22.23 6.00
CA PRO A 205 -11.65 -20.81 5.93
C PRO A 205 -12.48 -20.46 4.68
N ASP A 206 -12.28 -21.18 3.57
CA ASP A 206 -13.01 -20.90 2.32
C ASP A 206 -14.49 -21.29 2.41
N SER A 207 -14.83 -22.19 3.35
CA SER A 207 -16.21 -22.63 3.57
C SER A 207 -17.10 -21.57 4.22
N VAL A 208 -16.49 -20.61 4.92
CA VAL A 208 -17.19 -19.55 5.66
C VAL A 208 -17.12 -18.17 4.98
N ALA A 209 -16.27 -18.04 3.96
CA ALA A 209 -16.02 -16.79 3.25
C ALA A 209 -16.80 -16.70 1.92
N ASP A 210 -17.18 -15.49 1.54
CA ASP A 210 -17.70 -15.17 0.20
C ASP A 210 -16.57 -15.08 -0.85
N GLU A 211 -16.92 -14.69 -2.07
CA GLU A 211 -15.95 -14.54 -3.16
C GLU A 211 -14.81 -13.55 -2.84
N PHE A 212 -15.09 -12.52 -2.05
CA PHE A 212 -14.07 -11.56 -1.59
C PHE A 212 -13.18 -12.16 -0.52
N GLY A 213 -13.74 -12.80 0.49
CA GLY A 213 -12.94 -13.41 1.56
C GLY A 213 -12.05 -14.56 1.08
N ARG A 214 -12.48 -15.31 0.06
CA ARG A 214 -11.68 -16.36 -0.61
C ARG A 214 -10.54 -15.83 -1.45
N SER A 215 -10.56 -14.54 -1.80
CA SER A 215 -9.47 -13.93 -2.55
C SER A 215 -8.26 -13.72 -1.64
N GLU A 216 -7.12 -14.28 -2.06
CA GLU A 216 -5.86 -14.16 -1.33
C GLU A 216 -5.49 -12.70 -1.04
N LEU A 217 -5.74 -11.79 -1.98
CA LEU A 217 -5.50 -10.35 -1.80
C LEU A 217 -6.26 -9.79 -0.59
N TYR A 218 -7.56 -10.03 -0.53
CA TYR A 218 -8.41 -9.49 0.54
C TYR A 218 -8.13 -10.19 1.87
N PHE A 219 -7.87 -11.50 1.86
CA PHE A 219 -7.45 -12.23 3.06
C PHE A 219 -6.21 -11.60 3.69
N ARG A 220 -5.15 -11.38 2.88
CA ARG A 220 -3.89 -10.78 3.35
C ARG A 220 -4.07 -9.33 3.79
N LEU A 221 -4.73 -8.51 2.99
CA LEU A 221 -5.01 -7.11 3.35
C LEU A 221 -5.85 -7.00 4.62
N GLY A 222 -6.85 -7.87 4.78
CA GLY A 222 -7.66 -7.96 6.00
C GLY A 222 -6.82 -8.33 7.22
N TYR A 223 -5.96 -9.34 7.09
CA TYR A 223 -5.05 -9.75 8.16
C TYR A 223 -4.09 -8.64 8.57
N PHE A 224 -3.41 -7.99 7.61
CA PHE A 224 -2.51 -6.88 7.89
C PHE A 224 -3.26 -5.66 8.46
N SER A 225 -4.51 -5.44 8.03
CA SER A 225 -5.36 -4.39 8.59
C SER A 225 -5.72 -4.62 10.06
N LEU A 226 -5.82 -5.87 10.54
CA LEU A 226 -5.99 -6.16 11.97
C LEU A 226 -4.79 -5.64 12.78
N ILE A 227 -3.58 -5.85 12.26
CA ILE A 227 -2.33 -5.38 12.88
C ILE A 227 -2.25 -3.83 12.80
N GLY A 228 -2.64 -3.24 11.66
CA GLY A 228 -2.71 -1.79 11.49
C GLY A 228 -3.71 -1.12 12.46
N LEU A 229 -4.88 -1.73 12.65
CA LEU A 229 -5.89 -1.27 13.61
C LEU A 229 -5.41 -1.40 15.05
N LEU A 230 -4.74 -2.50 15.41
CA LEU A 230 -4.11 -2.66 16.72
C LEU A 230 -3.20 -1.47 17.02
N ARG A 231 -2.28 -1.13 16.10
CA ARG A 231 -1.35 0.01 16.25
C ARG A 231 -2.08 1.33 16.36
N THR A 232 -3.11 1.52 15.55
CA THR A 232 -3.89 2.75 15.53
C THR A 232 -4.64 2.94 16.85
N HIS A 233 -5.32 1.91 17.35
CA HIS A 233 -6.06 1.97 18.63
C HIS A 233 -5.15 2.16 19.84
N VAL A 234 -3.98 1.50 19.85
CA VAL A 234 -2.96 1.71 20.90
C VAL A 234 -2.46 3.15 20.89
N LEU A 235 -2.23 3.75 19.72
CA LEU A 235 -1.84 5.16 19.62
C LEU A 235 -2.90 6.11 20.19
N LEU A 236 -4.18 5.78 20.01
CA LEU A 236 -5.30 6.55 20.56
C LEU A 236 -5.54 6.32 22.05
N GLY A 237 -4.89 5.33 22.64
CA GLY A 237 -5.13 4.90 24.02
C GLY A 237 -6.41 4.09 24.22
N ASP A 238 -7.06 3.60 23.15
CA ASP A 238 -8.22 2.71 23.23
C ASP A 238 -7.78 1.24 23.26
N TYR A 239 -7.28 0.80 24.42
CA TYR A 239 -6.80 -0.57 24.60
C TYR A 239 -7.93 -1.61 24.52
N HIS A 240 -9.18 -1.23 24.74
CA HIS A 240 -10.30 -2.16 24.67
C HIS A 240 -10.58 -2.55 23.21
N GLN A 241 -10.70 -1.56 22.33
CA GLN A 241 -10.86 -1.81 20.88
C GLN A 241 -9.63 -2.50 20.29
N ALA A 242 -8.43 -2.12 20.75
CA ALA A 242 -7.18 -2.78 20.35
C ALA A 242 -7.23 -4.30 20.59
N LEU A 243 -7.61 -4.73 21.80
CA LEU A 243 -7.72 -6.15 22.16
C LEU A 243 -8.83 -6.88 21.40
N GLN A 244 -9.98 -6.23 21.20
CA GLN A 244 -11.08 -6.81 20.41
C GLN A 244 -10.66 -7.08 18.97
N THR A 245 -9.84 -6.20 18.40
CA THR A 245 -9.42 -6.33 16.99
C THR A 245 -8.50 -7.54 16.78
N VAL A 246 -7.79 -7.99 17.81
CA VAL A 246 -6.85 -9.14 17.71
C VAL A 246 -7.36 -10.40 18.41
N GLU A 247 -8.63 -10.45 18.80
CA GLU A 247 -9.22 -11.57 19.54
C GLU A 247 -9.01 -12.95 18.86
N TYR A 248 -9.08 -12.96 17.52
CA TYR A 248 -8.95 -14.18 16.71
C TYR A 248 -7.57 -14.35 16.08
N LEU A 249 -6.65 -13.42 16.32
CA LEU A 249 -5.30 -13.50 15.77
C LEU A 249 -4.47 -14.44 16.63
N ASP A 250 -3.97 -15.52 16.02
CA ASP A 250 -3.09 -16.45 16.72
C ASP A 250 -1.71 -15.80 16.93
N MET A 251 -1.32 -15.63 18.19
CA MET A 251 -0.08 -15.02 18.66
C MET A 251 1.00 -16.07 19.00
N ASP A 252 0.78 -17.35 18.64
CA ASP A 252 1.80 -18.40 18.71
C ASP A 252 2.69 -18.48 17.44
N PRO A 253 4.02 -18.33 17.55
CA PRO A 253 4.96 -18.49 16.43
C PRO A 253 4.93 -19.88 15.77
N LYS A 254 4.25 -20.88 16.35
CA LYS A 254 4.07 -22.23 15.77
C LYS A 254 2.77 -22.43 14.98
N GLY A 255 1.92 -21.41 14.85
CA GLY A 255 0.68 -21.47 14.06
C GLY A 255 0.93 -21.83 12.58
N LYS A 256 -0.01 -22.51 11.92
CA LYS A 256 0.15 -22.92 10.50
C LYS A 256 0.26 -21.75 9.52
N LEU A 257 -0.16 -20.55 9.93
CA LEU A 257 -0.08 -19.29 9.18
C LEU A 257 1.10 -18.39 9.60
N SER A 258 1.81 -18.75 10.68
CA SER A 258 2.69 -17.84 11.42
C SER A 258 4.09 -17.71 10.84
N GLY A 259 4.62 -18.71 10.12
CA GLY A 259 6.06 -18.75 9.82
C GLY A 259 6.62 -17.50 9.10
N ASN A 260 5.84 -16.93 8.18
CA ASN A 260 6.21 -15.67 7.49
C ASN A 260 5.40 -14.47 8.00
N MET A 261 4.11 -14.62 8.36
CA MET A 261 3.32 -13.50 8.90
C MET A 261 3.76 -13.03 10.30
N PHE A 262 4.33 -13.91 11.14
CA PHE A 262 4.91 -13.48 12.44
C PHE A 262 6.18 -12.70 12.30
N LYS A 263 6.95 -12.86 11.22
CA LYS A 263 8.17 -12.07 11.05
C LYS A 263 7.84 -10.58 11.09
N TYR A 264 6.73 -10.17 10.51
CA TYR A 264 6.28 -8.77 10.53
C TYR A 264 5.83 -8.28 11.91
N ILE A 265 5.27 -9.16 12.74
CA ILE A 265 4.93 -8.84 14.14
C ILE A 265 6.20 -8.79 15.01
N VAL A 266 7.14 -9.73 14.83
CA VAL A 266 8.34 -9.82 15.67
C VAL A 266 9.42 -8.80 15.28
N LEU A 267 9.55 -8.43 14.00
CA LEU A 267 10.55 -7.47 13.53
C LEU A 267 10.28 -6.03 13.96
N PHE A 268 9.04 -5.69 14.37
CA PHE A 268 8.66 -4.31 14.68
C PHE A 268 8.11 -4.08 16.10
N TYR A 269 7.91 -5.14 16.90
CA TYR A 269 7.40 -5.06 18.28
C TYR A 269 8.39 -5.56 19.36
N VAL A 270 9.65 -5.82 19.01
CA VAL A 270 10.74 -6.10 19.97
C VAL A 270 11.85 -5.07 19.83
#